data_AF-A0A3S0IQ53-F1
#
_entry.id   AF-A0A3S0IQ53-F1
#
_cell.length_a   1.000
_cell.length_b   1.000
_cell.length_c   1.000
_cell.angle_alpha   90.00
_cell.angle_beta   90.00
_cell.angle_gamma   90.00
#
_symmetry.space_group_name_H-M   'P 1'
#
loop_
_entity.id
_entity.type
_entity.pdbx_description
1 polymer ?
#
loop_
_entity_poly.entity_id
_entity_poly.type
_entity_poly.pdbx_seq_one_letter_code
_entity_poly.pdbx_strand_id
1 'polypeptide(L)'
;MLPKEIAQAAISELNQKLTNEIFLIIQDNRELMQAYLKAIETGSVESVNTAIGKEIKAIYQLEDFDGREENPSCTLIKSHQMFK
;
A
#
# COMPACT_ATOMS: atom_id res chain seq x y z
N MET A 1 11.21 20.20 -17.57
CA MET A 1 10.01 19.34 -17.60
C MET A 1 8.79 20.20 -17.88
N LEU A 2 7.94 19.74 -18.78
CA LEU A 2 6.61 20.28 -19.03
C LEU A 2 5.67 19.91 -17.87
N PRO A 3 4.56 20.64 -17.63
CA PRO A 3 3.63 20.34 -16.54
C PRO A 3 3.14 18.88 -16.52
N LYS A 4 2.88 18.29 -17.70
CA LYS A 4 2.50 16.89 -17.83
C LYS A 4 3.58 15.92 -17.32
N GLU A 5 4.84 16.19 -17.62
CA GLU A 5 5.97 15.35 -17.21
C GLU A 5 6.18 15.44 -15.69
N ILE A 6 5.98 16.62 -15.10
CA ILE A 6 6.00 16.81 -13.64
C ILE A 6 4.91 15.97 -12.98
N ALA A 7 3.68 16.04 -13.48
CA ALA A 7 2.56 15.28 -12.95
C ALA A 7 2.78 13.76 -13.08
N GLN A 8 3.27 13.30 -14.25
CA GLN A 8 3.55 11.88 -14.47
C GLN A 8 4.65 11.35 -13.55
N ALA A 9 5.72 12.12 -13.34
CA ALA A 9 6.78 11.75 -12.42
C ALA A 9 6.26 11.65 -10.97
N ALA A 10 5.48 12.64 -10.52
CA ALA A 10 4.89 12.64 -9.19
C ALA A 10 3.90 11.47 -8.96
N ILE A 11 3.05 11.17 -9.96
CA ILE A 11 2.13 10.04 -9.88
C ILE A 11 2.90 8.72 -9.84
N SER A 12 3.95 8.56 -10.65
CA SER A 12 4.76 7.35 -10.65
C SER A 12 5.45 7.13 -9.29
N GLU A 13 5.93 8.21 -8.66
CA GLU A 13 6.49 8.14 -7.30
C GLU A 13 5.42 7.75 -6.26
N LEU A 14 4.21 8.31 -6.38
CA LEU A 14 3.11 7.96 -5.49
C LEU A 14 2.67 6.50 -5.66
N ASN A 15 2.54 5.99 -6.89
CA ASN A 15 2.14 4.61 -7.15
C ASN A 15 3.06 3.61 -6.44
N GLN A 16 4.35 3.90 -6.42
CA GLN A 16 5.36 3.09 -5.73
C GLN A 16 5.20 3.12 -4.20
N LYS A 17 4.71 4.23 -3.63
CA LYS A 17 4.50 4.44 -2.19
C LYS A 17 3.07 4.13 -1.74
N LEU A 18 2.14 3.89 -2.66
CA LEU A 18 0.71 3.87 -2.36
C LEU A 18 0.36 2.84 -1.29
N THR A 19 0.96 1.65 -1.33
CA THR A 19 0.77 0.63 -0.31
C THR A 19 1.18 1.13 1.07
N ASN A 20 2.33 1.80 1.20
CA ASN A 20 2.76 2.42 2.45
C ASN A 20 1.74 3.43 2.98
N GLU A 21 1.28 4.33 2.12
CA GLU A 21 0.31 5.37 2.49
C GLU A 21 -1.00 4.75 2.99
N ILE A 22 -1.49 3.69 2.34
CA ILE A 22 -2.71 3.00 2.78
C ILE A 22 -2.52 2.31 4.13
N PHE A 23 -1.40 1.61 4.35
CA PHE A 23 -1.14 0.99 5.65
C PHE A 23 -0.90 2.01 6.76
N LEU A 24 -0.32 3.19 6.46
CA LEU A 24 -0.24 4.30 7.40
C LEU A 24 -1.63 4.83 7.76
N ILE A 25 -2.52 5.03 6.79
CA ILE A 25 -3.91 5.44 7.04
C ILE A 25 -4.63 4.43 7.94
N ILE A 26 -4.45 3.13 7.69
CA ILE A 26 -5.02 2.08 8.55
C ILE A 26 -4.45 2.18 9.96
N GLN A 27 -3.13 2.34 10.09
CA GLN A 27 -2.44 2.39 11.38
C GLN A 27 -2.87 3.60 12.23
N ASP A 28 -3.02 4.77 11.61
CA ASP A 28 -3.29 6.03 12.29
C ASP A 28 -4.79 6.28 12.52
N ASN A 29 -5.66 5.54 11.83
CA ASN A 29 -7.10 5.59 12.05
C ASN A 29 -7.55 4.51 13.04
N ARG A 30 -8.10 4.94 14.19
CA ARG A 30 -8.53 4.04 15.27
C ARG A 30 -9.52 2.96 14.82
N GLU A 31 -10.51 3.30 14.01
CA GLU A 31 -11.54 2.36 13.58
C GLU A 31 -10.97 1.34 12.59
N LEU A 32 -10.16 1.79 11.63
CA LEU A 32 -9.50 0.92 10.67
C LEU A 32 -8.48 0.00 11.34
N MET A 33 -7.68 0.52 12.28
CA MET A 33 -6.73 -0.29 13.02
C MET A 33 -7.42 -1.36 13.86
N GLN A 34 -8.54 -1.03 14.52
CA GLN A 34 -9.34 -2.02 15.25
C GLN A 34 -9.91 -3.10 14.33
N ALA A 35 -10.45 -2.71 13.17
CA ALA A 35 -10.96 -3.65 12.18
C ALA A 35 -9.85 -4.56 11.63
N TYR A 36 -8.67 -3.99 11.36
CA TYR A 36 -7.47 -4.70 10.91
C TYR A 36 -7.00 -5.74 11.94
N LEU A 37 -6.87 -5.36 13.22
CA LEU A 37 -6.51 -6.29 14.29
C LEU A 37 -7.52 -7.44 14.41
N LYS A 38 -8.82 -7.14 14.35
CA LYS A 38 -9.86 -8.16 14.38
C LYS A 38 -9.77 -9.11 13.16
N ALA A 39 -9.48 -8.58 11.98
CA ALA A 39 -9.28 -9.40 10.79
C ALA A 39 -8.08 -10.35 10.95
N ILE A 40 -6.98 -9.87 11.55
CA ILE A 40 -5.82 -10.70 11.87
C ILE A 40 -6.19 -11.80 12.86
N GLU A 41 -6.95 -11.51 13.91
CA GLU A 41 -7.37 -12.52 14.90
C GLU A 41 -8.16 -13.67 14.24
N THR A 42 -8.95 -13.37 13.21
CA THR A 42 -9.71 -14.36 12.45
C THR A 42 -8.93 -15.05 11.33
N GLY A 43 -7.70 -14.61 11.04
CA GLY A 43 -6.89 -15.05 9.91
C GLY A 43 -5.40 -15.02 10.23
N SER A 44 -4.58 -14.55 9.28
CA SER A 44 -3.17 -14.26 9.52
C SER A 44 -2.81 -12.86 9.03
N VAL A 45 -1.74 -12.29 9.61
CA VAL A 45 -1.17 -11.00 9.17
C VAL A 45 -0.89 -11.03 7.67
N GLU A 46 -0.30 -12.12 7.17
CA GLU A 46 0.04 -12.29 5.76
C GLU A 46 -1.21 -12.33 4.86
N SER A 47 -2.27 -13.05 5.25
CA SER A 47 -3.49 -13.13 4.45
C SER A 47 -4.21 -11.79 4.37
N VAL A 48 -4.28 -11.07 5.51
CA VAL A 48 -4.93 -9.75 5.58
C VAL A 48 -4.13 -8.74 4.75
N ASN A 49 -2.81 -8.69 4.91
CA ASN A 49 -1.95 -7.77 4.17
C ASN A 49 -1.99 -8.02 2.66
N THR A 50 -2.00 -9.30 2.25
CA THR A 50 -2.11 -9.67 0.84
C THR A 50 -3.46 -9.26 0.26
N ALA A 51 -4.55 -9.46 1.01
CA ALA A 51 -5.88 -9.06 0.56
C ALA A 51 -5.97 -7.55 0.36
N ILE A 52 -5.46 -6.76 1.32
CA ILE A 52 -5.41 -5.30 1.22
C ILE A 52 -4.57 -4.87 0.01
N GLY A 53 -3.36 -5.44 -0.18
CA GLY A 53 -2.51 -5.11 -1.32
C GLY A 53 -3.17 -5.40 -2.68
N LYS A 54 -3.92 -6.51 -2.79
CA LYS A 54 -4.70 -6.84 -3.99
C LYS A 54 -5.81 -5.82 -4.23
N GLU A 55 -6.50 -5.40 -3.17
CA GLU A 55 -7.57 -4.40 -3.26
C GLU A 55 -7.03 -3.04 -3.72
N ILE A 56 -5.87 -2.60 -3.18
CA ILE A 56 -5.20 -1.37 -3.63
C ILE A 56 -4.90 -1.44 -5.13
N LYS A 57 -4.29 -2.54 -5.59
CA LYS A 57 -3.99 -2.73 -7.00
C LYS A 57 -5.25 -2.67 -7.88
N ALA A 58 -6.34 -3.29 -7.43
CA ALA A 58 -7.60 -3.33 -8.17
C ALA A 58 -8.27 -1.96 -8.25
N ILE A 59 -8.38 -1.23 -7.14
CA ILE A 59 -9.04 0.09 -7.07
C ILE A 59 -8.31 1.11 -7.94
N TYR A 60 -6.97 1.13 -7.88
CA TYR A 60 -6.15 2.10 -8.60
C TYR A 60 -5.73 1.62 -10.01
N GLN A 61 -6.17 0.42 -10.41
CA GLN A 61 -5.85 -0.19 -11.72
C GLN A 61 -4.34 -0.23 -12.01
N LEU A 62 -3.57 -0.60 -11.00
CA LEU A 62 -2.11 -0.56 -11.06
C LEU A 62 -1.51 -1.85 -11.63
N GLU A 63 -0.32 -1.74 -12.19
CA GLU A 63 0.49 -2.88 -12.60
C GLU A 63 1.62 -3.14 -11.60
N ASP A 64 2.10 -4.39 -11.54
CA ASP A 64 3.28 -4.69 -10.73
C ASP A 64 4.51 -4.00 -11.36
N PHE A 65 5.27 -3.32 -10.52
CA PHE A 65 6.58 -2.80 -10.86
C PHE A 65 7.65 -3.85 -10.54
N ASP A 66 8.75 -3.94 -11.29
CA ASP A 66 9.80 -4.92 -11.00
C ASP A 66 10.70 -4.42 -9.85
N GLY A 67 10.10 -4.31 -8.66
CA GLY A 67 10.69 -3.73 -7.47
C GLY A 67 9.83 -3.99 -6.22
N ARG A 68 10.51 -4.10 -5.08
CA ARG A 68 9.90 -4.35 -3.78
C ARG A 68 10.36 -3.26 -2.82
N GLU A 69 9.42 -2.70 -2.06
CA GLU A 69 9.75 -1.83 -0.95
C GLU A 69 10.12 -2.71 0.24
N GLU A 70 11.34 -2.55 0.76
CA GLU A 70 11.89 -3.34 1.87
C GLU A 70 11.93 -2.56 3.18
N ASN A 71 11.69 -1.24 3.14
CA ASN A 71 11.61 -0.38 4.32
C ASN A 71 10.29 0.43 4.32
N PRO A 72 9.12 -0.23 4.47
CA PRO A 72 7.84 0.45 4.60
C PRO A 72 7.84 1.51 5.70
N SER A 73 7.09 2.59 5.49
CA SER A 73 6.94 3.67 6.48
C SER A 73 6.00 3.30 7.64
N CYS A 74 5.29 2.18 7.55
CA CYS A 74 4.37 1.70 8.59
C CYS A 74 4.89 0.42 9.25
N THR A 75 4.33 0.08 10.41
CA THR A 75 4.73 -1.11 11.18
C THR A 75 3.94 -2.38 10.83
N LEU A 76 2.90 -2.26 10.00
CA LEU A 76 1.96 -3.34 9.67
C LEU A 76 2.49 -4.30 8.60
N ILE A 77 3.45 -3.85 7.80
CA ILE A 77 4.10 -4.63 6.73
C ILE A 77 5.62 -4.51 6.85
N LYS A 78 6.34 -5.58 6.49
CA LYS A 78 7.81 -5.59 6.46
C LYS A 78 8.37 -5.26 5.08
N SER A 79 7.63 -5.62 4.04
CA SER A 79 7.93 -5.28 2.65
C SER A 79 6.68 -5.45 1.79
N HIS A 80 6.63 -4.79 0.63
CA HIS A 80 5.51 -4.92 -0.30
C HIS A 80 5.92 -4.77 -1.76
N GLN A 81 5.12 -5.38 -2.64
CA GLN A 81 5.21 -5.19 -4.09
C GLN A 81 4.96 -3.72 -4.44
N MET A 82 5.85 -3.12 -5.24
CA MET A 82 5.65 -1.76 -5.75
C MET A 82 4.78 -1.79 -7.00
N PHE A 83 4.14 -0.66 -7.29
CA PHE A 83 3.23 -0.51 -8.41
C PHE A 83 3.67 0.59 -9.37
N LYS A 84 3.23 0.50 -10.63
CA LYS A 84 3.38 1.53 -11.66
C LYS A 84 2.03 1.90 -12.27
#